data_AF-A0A8D8SEW6-F1
#
_entry.id   AF-A0A8D8SEW6-F1
#
_cell.length_a   1.000
_cell.length_b   1.000
_cell.length_c   1.000
_cell.angle_alpha   90.00
_cell.angle_beta   90.00
_cell.angle_gamma   90.00
#
_symmetry.space_group_name_H-M   'P 1'
#
loop_
_entity.id
_entity.type
_entity.pdbx_description
1 polymer ?
#
loop_
_entity_poly.entity_id
_entity_poly.type
_entity_poly.pdbx_seq_one_letter_code
_entity_poly.pdbx_strand_id
1 'polypeptide(L)'
;MVLAFPIVLYFFVPVYFNLGVTSVYQYLDMRFKSGFVRRLASGTYIFRSSLNLGVSLFTPCVALKTVLGLPYSLSIIGIASISIVLTIVGNLRSAITADVVQAVIMLGCSCVMIIHGLYEAEGPGNILRVNTRRHRLDFFNWNLDPTERLNTISALVGQMFMSVSIYGCQQNFVQRYCSMGSFKRVAQTLWANVPVMAALFSLNWLVGMV
;
A
#
# COMPACT_ATOMS: atom_id res chain seq x y z
N MET A 1 0.95 9.93 4.72
CA MET A 1 0.22 8.97 5.57
C MET A 1 -0.17 9.56 6.92
N VAL A 2 0.78 10.02 7.75
CA VAL A 2 0.49 10.59 9.09
C VAL A 2 -0.59 11.67 9.06
N LEU A 3 -0.50 12.60 8.10
CA LEU A 3 -1.47 13.70 7.94
C LEU A 3 -2.87 13.24 7.50
N ALA A 4 -2.98 12.09 6.83
CA ALA A 4 -4.24 11.59 6.29
C ALA A 4 -5.10 10.88 7.36
N PHE A 5 -4.48 10.27 8.37
CA PHE A 5 -5.21 9.47 9.36
C PHE A 5 -6.17 10.29 10.24
N PRO A 6 -5.80 11.48 10.76
CA PRO A 6 -6.76 12.34 11.47
C PRO A 6 -7.94 12.70 10.58
N ILE A 7 -7.71 13.03 9.31
CA ILE A 7 -8.78 13.40 8.37
C ILE A 7 -9.73 12.22 8.17
N VAL A 8 -9.20 11.02 7.92
CA VAL A 8 -10.01 9.82 7.74
C VAL A 8 -10.79 9.49 9.02
N LEU A 9 -10.15 9.57 10.19
CA LEU A 9 -10.77 9.23 11.46
C LEU A 9 -11.89 10.20 11.87
N TYR A 10 -11.74 11.50 11.59
CA TYR A 10 -12.73 12.52 11.95
C TYR A 10 -13.85 12.69 10.92
N PHE A 11 -13.55 12.55 9.62
CA PHE A 11 -14.54 12.84 8.56
C PHE A 11 -15.17 11.58 7.95
N PHE A 12 -14.39 10.52 7.72
CA PHE A 12 -14.84 9.36 6.94
C PHE A 12 -15.36 8.23 7.83
N VAL A 13 -14.54 7.79 8.80
CA VAL A 13 -14.87 6.66 9.69
C VAL A 13 -16.21 6.83 10.42
N PRO A 14 -16.55 7.97 11.05
CA PRO A 14 -17.82 8.09 11.79
C PRO A 14 -19.04 7.98 10.87
N VAL A 15 -18.93 8.43 9.61
CA VAL A 15 -20.01 8.31 8.63
C VAL A 15 -20.28 6.85 8.32
N TYR A 16 -19.23 6.07 8.00
CA TYR A 16 -19.40 4.66 7.67
C TYR A 16 -19.85 3.82 8.87
N PHE A 17 -19.28 4.09 10.05
CA PHE A 17 -19.57 3.34 11.27
C PHE A 17 -21.00 3.58 11.78
N ASN A 18 -21.47 4.83 11.78
CA ASN A 18 -22.83 5.16 12.23
C ASN A 18 -23.91 4.68 11.25
N LEU A 19 -23.60 4.63 9.95
CA LEU A 19 -24.55 4.14 8.94
C LEU A 19 -24.58 2.62 8.81
N GLY A 20 -23.63 1.89 9.44
CA GLY A 20 -23.55 0.43 9.35
C GLY A 20 -23.36 -0.11 7.93
N VAL A 21 -22.81 0.72 7.02
CA VAL A 21 -22.65 0.33 5.61
C VAL A 21 -21.47 -0.62 5.44
N THR A 22 -21.64 -1.62 4.56
CA THR A 22 -20.57 -2.58 4.24
C THR A 22 -19.72 -2.12 3.05
N SER A 23 -20.22 -1.15 2.26
CA SER A 23 -19.51 -0.60 1.12
C SER A 23 -19.57 0.92 1.04
N VAL A 24 -18.45 1.52 0.62
CA VAL A 24 -18.36 2.97 0.31
C VAL A 24 -19.38 3.36 -0.75
N TYR A 25 -19.66 2.48 -1.72
CA TYR A 25 -20.59 2.75 -2.81
C TYR A 25 -22.05 2.68 -2.35
N GLN A 26 -22.34 1.93 -1.29
CA GLN A 26 -23.66 1.94 -0.64
C GLN A 26 -23.93 3.27 0.04
N TYR A 27 -22.91 3.89 0.65
CA TYR A 27 -23.02 5.25 1.16
C TYR A 27 -23.37 6.26 0.05
N LEU A 28 -22.75 6.15 -1.14
CA LEU A 28 -23.09 7.02 -2.27
C LEU A 28 -24.54 6.85 -2.73
N ASP A 29 -25.04 5.61 -2.75
CA ASP A 29 -26.44 5.30 -3.05
C ASP A 29 -27.39 6.00 -2.08
N MET A 30 -27.13 5.90 -0.76
CA MET A 30 -27.95 6.55 0.27
C MET A 30 -27.87 8.07 0.21
N ARG A 31 -26.68 8.63 -0.10
CA ARG A 31 -26.45 10.08 -0.12
C ARG A 31 -27.07 10.75 -1.34
N PHE A 32 -26.95 10.14 -2.51
CA PHE A 32 -27.45 10.67 -3.79
C PHE A 32 -28.81 10.08 -4.21
N LYS A 33 -29.35 9.13 -3.43
CA LYS A 33 -30.61 8.42 -3.69
C LYS A 33 -30.69 7.84 -5.11
N SER A 34 -29.57 7.36 -5.64
CA SER A 34 -29.46 6.94 -7.04
C SER A 34 -28.58 5.71 -7.19
N GLY A 35 -29.23 4.60 -7.57
CA GLY A 35 -28.56 3.35 -7.88
C GLY A 35 -27.62 3.46 -9.09
N PHE A 36 -27.84 4.44 -9.99
CA PHE A 36 -26.95 4.71 -11.12
C PHE A 36 -25.56 5.17 -10.63
N VAL A 37 -25.52 6.11 -9.67
CA VAL A 37 -24.25 6.60 -9.10
C VAL A 37 -23.48 5.47 -8.41
N ARG A 38 -24.17 4.60 -7.69
CA ARG A 38 -23.56 3.41 -7.07
C ARG A 38 -22.94 2.48 -8.10
N ARG A 39 -23.67 2.15 -9.18
CA ARG A 39 -23.17 1.24 -10.24
C ARG A 39 -21.99 1.85 -10.99
N LEU A 40 -22.06 3.15 -11.29
CA LEU A 40 -20.97 3.86 -11.97
C LEU A 40 -19.71 3.91 -11.09
N ALA A 41 -19.84 4.33 -9.84
CA ALA A 41 -18.70 4.43 -8.92
C ALA A 41 -18.05 3.06 -8.62
N SER A 42 -18.86 2.03 -8.40
CA SER A 42 -18.35 0.67 -8.19
C SER A 42 -17.72 0.09 -9.47
N GLY A 43 -18.32 0.33 -10.64
CA GLY A 43 -17.76 -0.08 -11.94
C GLY A 43 -16.40 0.57 -12.22
N THR A 44 -16.28 1.89 -12.01
CA THR A 44 -15.00 2.61 -12.14
C THR A 44 -13.95 2.08 -11.18
N TYR A 45 -14.33 1.76 -9.93
CA TYR A 45 -13.41 1.16 -8.98
C TYR A 45 -12.92 -0.21 -9.40
N ILE A 46 -13.82 -1.11 -9.81
CA ILE A 46 -13.46 -2.46 -10.27
C ILE A 46 -12.51 -2.35 -11.46
N PHE A 47 -12.84 -1.52 -12.45
CA PHE A 47 -12.00 -1.32 -13.62
C PHE A 47 -10.58 -0.83 -13.24
N ARG A 48 -10.49 0.23 -12.42
CA ARG A 48 -9.20 0.76 -11.94
C ARG A 48 -8.43 -0.28 -11.11
N SER A 49 -9.12 -1.05 -10.28
CA SER A 49 -8.52 -2.08 -9.44
C SER A 49 -7.97 -3.23 -10.27
N SER A 50 -8.67 -3.67 -11.31
CA SER A 50 -8.21 -4.72 -12.22
C SER A 50 -6.92 -4.33 -12.94
N LEU A 51 -6.83 -3.08 -13.43
CA LEU A 51 -5.61 -2.57 -14.05
C LEU A 51 -4.44 -2.54 -13.06
N ASN A 52 -4.68 -2.07 -11.83
CA ASN A 52 -3.65 -2.01 -10.79
C ASN A 52 -3.17 -3.41 -10.35
N LEU A 53 -4.08 -4.38 -10.25
CA LEU A 53 -3.74 -5.77 -9.97
C LEU A 53 -2.90 -6.40 -11.08
N GLY A 54 -3.18 -6.08 -12.34
CA GLY A 54 -2.36 -6.54 -13.48
C GLY A 54 -0.90 -6.08 -13.36
N VAL A 55 -0.68 -4.80 -13.05
CA VAL A 55 0.68 -4.26 -12.81
C VAL A 55 1.33 -4.94 -11.60
N SER A 56 0.59 -5.10 -10.51
CA SER A 56 1.08 -5.71 -9.27
C SER A 56 1.47 -7.18 -9.45
N LEU A 57 0.74 -7.93 -10.28
CA LEU A 57 1.05 -9.32 -10.64
C LEU A 57 2.29 -9.42 -11.53
N PHE A 58 2.52 -8.42 -12.38
CA PHE A 58 3.66 -8.43 -13.29
C PHE A 58 5.00 -8.19 -12.58
N THR A 59 5.04 -7.37 -11.53
CA THR A 59 6.26 -7.06 -10.77
C THR A 59 7.04 -8.30 -10.31
N PRO A 60 6.46 -9.28 -9.59
CA PRO A 60 7.18 -10.49 -9.20
C PRO A 60 7.57 -11.34 -10.42
N CYS A 61 6.79 -11.35 -11.51
CA CYS A 61 7.15 -12.12 -12.71
C CYS A 61 8.46 -11.63 -13.34
N VAL A 62 8.72 -10.32 -13.30
CA VAL A 62 10.00 -9.74 -13.74
C VAL A 62 11.14 -10.23 -12.86
N ALA A 63 10.97 -10.19 -11.53
CA ALA A 63 11.98 -10.69 -10.59
C ALA A 63 12.26 -12.20 -10.77
N LEU A 64 11.23 -13.04 -10.91
CA LEU A 64 11.40 -14.47 -11.14
C LEU A 64 12.13 -14.75 -12.45
N LYS A 65 11.87 -13.99 -13.52
CA LYS A 65 12.61 -14.15 -14.77
C LYS A 65 14.09 -13.81 -14.59
N THR A 66 14.42 -12.77 -13.84
CA THR A 66 15.81 -12.37 -13.59
C THR A 66 16.57 -13.41 -12.76
N VAL A 67 15.92 -14.02 -11.77
CA VAL A 67 16.58 -14.96 -10.84
C VAL A 67 16.56 -16.40 -11.36
N LEU A 68 15.41 -16.87 -11.88
CA LEU A 68 15.16 -18.27 -12.24
C LEU A 68 15.13 -18.49 -13.77
N GLY A 69 15.19 -17.44 -14.58
CA GLY A 69 15.08 -17.55 -16.04
C GLY A 69 13.69 -17.96 -16.55
N LEU A 70 12.66 -17.98 -15.68
CA LEU A 70 11.33 -18.47 -16.03
C LEU A 70 10.64 -17.57 -17.07
N PRO A 71 9.94 -18.16 -18.06
CA PRO A 71 9.17 -17.39 -19.03
C PRO A 71 8.00 -16.68 -18.34
N TYR A 72 7.69 -15.46 -18.79
CA TYR A 72 6.65 -14.62 -18.17
C TYR A 72 5.29 -15.32 -18.10
N SER A 73 4.88 -16.01 -19.17
CA SER A 73 3.59 -16.69 -19.23
C SER A 73 3.41 -17.73 -18.12
N LEU A 74 4.46 -18.51 -17.82
CA LEU A 74 4.42 -19.54 -16.79
C LEU A 74 4.33 -18.92 -15.39
N SER A 75 5.12 -17.88 -15.12
CA SER A 75 5.10 -17.15 -13.84
C SER A 75 3.76 -16.47 -13.59
N ILE A 76 3.18 -15.82 -14.62
CA ILE A 76 1.87 -15.15 -14.52
C ILE A 76 0.78 -16.16 -14.19
N ILE A 77 0.70 -17.26 -14.94
CA ILE A 77 -0.32 -18.29 -14.72
C ILE A 77 -0.14 -18.92 -13.34
N GLY A 78 1.09 -19.28 -12.95
CA GLY A 78 1.36 -19.89 -11.65
C GLY A 78 0.95 -18.99 -10.47
N ILE A 79 1.42 -17.75 -10.44
CA ILE A 79 1.12 -16.81 -9.35
C ILE A 79 -0.38 -16.47 -9.33
N ALA A 80 -1.00 -16.24 -10.49
CA ALA A 80 -2.43 -15.94 -10.57
C ALA A 80 -3.29 -17.11 -10.08
N SER A 81 -3.00 -18.34 -10.55
CA SER A 81 -3.74 -19.53 -10.13
C SER A 81 -3.65 -19.77 -8.63
N ILE A 82 -2.45 -19.68 -8.04
CA ILE A 82 -2.25 -19.84 -6.59
C ILE A 82 -3.03 -18.76 -5.83
N SER A 83 -2.91 -17.50 -6.26
CA SER A 83 -3.59 -16.37 -5.62
C SER A 83 -5.11 -16.49 -5.68
N ILE A 84 -5.66 -16.93 -6.82
CA ILE A 84 -7.10 -17.15 -6.99
C ILE A 84 -7.58 -18.27 -6.06
N VAL A 85 -6.89 -19.41 -6.04
CA VAL A 85 -7.27 -20.55 -5.18
C VAL A 85 -7.27 -20.14 -3.71
N LEU A 86 -6.22 -19.47 -3.23
CA LEU A 86 -6.12 -19.01 -1.85
C LEU A 86 -7.20 -17.97 -1.50
N THR A 87 -7.59 -17.13 -2.45
CA THR A 87 -8.64 -16.12 -2.25
C THR A 87 -10.03 -16.74 -2.23
N ILE A 88 -10.31 -17.73 -3.07
CA ILE A 88 -11.62 -18.41 -3.11
C ILE A 88 -11.84 -19.24 -1.84
N VAL A 89 -10.81 -19.97 -1.39
CA VAL A 89 -10.89 -20.80 -0.18
C VAL A 89 -10.91 -19.94 1.09
N GLY A 90 -10.29 -18.76 1.04
CA GLY A 90 -10.15 -17.87 2.18
C GLY A 90 -11.31 -16.90 2.39
N ASN A 91 -11.94 -16.96 3.56
CA ASN A 91 -12.76 -15.84 4.05
C ASN A 91 -11.87 -14.60 4.37
N LEU A 92 -12.46 -13.43 4.62
CA LEU A 92 -11.73 -12.19 4.96
C LEU A 92 -10.67 -12.38 6.07
N ARG A 93 -10.96 -13.23 7.06
CA ARG A 93 -10.00 -13.61 8.13
C ARG A 93 -8.76 -14.33 7.60
N SER A 94 -8.92 -15.23 6.64
CA SER A 94 -7.82 -15.95 6.00
C SER A 94 -6.95 -15.00 5.20
N ALA A 95 -7.58 -14.09 4.44
CA ALA A 95 -6.86 -13.06 3.68
C ALA A 95 -6.01 -12.16 4.61
N ILE A 96 -6.57 -11.71 5.73
CA ILE A 96 -5.81 -10.91 6.72
C ILE A 96 -4.64 -11.71 7.31
N THR A 97 -4.81 -13.01 7.54
CA THR A 97 -3.74 -13.85 8.08
C THR A 97 -2.62 -14.05 7.05
N ALA A 98 -2.96 -14.24 5.78
CA ALA A 98 -2.00 -14.29 4.69
C ALA A 98 -1.21 -12.97 4.55
N ASP A 99 -1.90 -11.82 4.64
CA ASP A 99 -1.25 -10.49 4.64
C ASP A 99 -0.22 -10.35 5.77
N VAL A 100 -0.56 -10.83 6.98
CA VAL A 100 0.35 -10.79 8.14
C VAL A 100 1.58 -11.67 7.92
N VAL A 101 1.38 -12.91 7.44
CA VAL A 101 2.50 -13.82 7.10
C VAL A 101 3.40 -13.20 6.04
N GLN A 102 2.81 -12.62 4.98
CA GLN A 102 3.56 -11.94 3.93
C GLN A 102 4.37 -10.76 4.49
N ALA A 103 3.79 -9.93 5.37
CA ALA A 103 4.51 -8.82 6.00
C ALA A 103 5.72 -9.31 6.82
N VAL A 104 5.57 -10.40 7.57
CA VAL A 104 6.68 -10.99 8.36
C VAL A 104 7.79 -11.52 7.44
N ILE A 105 7.44 -12.22 6.37
CA ILE A 105 8.41 -12.72 5.38
C ILE A 105 9.15 -11.55 4.73
N MET A 106 8.43 -10.50 4.32
CA MET A 106 9.03 -9.29 3.74
C MET A 106 10.04 -8.64 4.69
N LEU A 107 9.68 -8.49 5.98
CA LEU A 107 10.60 -7.98 7.00
C LEU A 107 11.87 -8.83 7.11
N GLY A 108 11.72 -10.16 7.15
CA GLY A 108 12.85 -11.08 7.19
C GLY A 108 13.77 -10.96 5.98
N CYS A 109 13.21 -10.95 4.76
CA CYS A 109 13.97 -10.77 3.52
C CYS A 109 14.70 -9.42 3.48
N SER A 110 14.04 -8.32 3.90
CA SER A 110 14.68 -7.01 3.97
C SER A 110 15.86 -7.00 4.95
N CYS A 111 15.72 -7.62 6.13
CA CYS A 111 16.82 -7.72 7.09
C CYS A 111 18.01 -8.51 6.51
N VAL A 112 17.76 -9.65 5.87
CA VAL A 112 18.82 -10.45 5.23
C VAL A 112 19.53 -9.64 4.15
N MET A 113 18.80 -8.96 3.27
CA MET A 113 19.39 -8.11 2.22
C MET A 113 20.25 -6.98 2.79
N ILE A 114 19.78 -6.30 3.84
CA ILE A 114 20.54 -5.22 4.50
C ILE A 114 21.84 -5.77 5.09
N ILE A 115 21.80 -6.91 5.79
CA ILE A 115 23.00 -7.52 6.39
C ILE A 115 23.98 -7.95 5.31
N HIS A 116 23.49 -8.60 4.25
CA HIS A 116 24.33 -9.10 3.16
C HIS A 116 25.07 -7.97 2.45
N GLY A 117 24.35 -6.90 2.09
CA GLY A 117 25.01 -5.82 1.39
C GLY A 117 25.80 -4.88 2.32
N LEU A 118 25.55 -4.88 3.64
CA LEU A 118 26.46 -4.28 4.62
C LEU A 118 27.81 -5.00 4.65
N TYR A 119 27.78 -6.33 4.54
CA TYR A 119 28.98 -7.16 4.44
C TYR A 119 29.73 -6.91 3.13
N GLU A 120 29.04 -6.88 1.99
CA GLU A 120 29.67 -6.59 0.68
C GLU A 120 30.25 -5.18 0.57
N ALA A 121 29.61 -4.20 1.22
CA ALA A 121 30.07 -2.82 1.20
C ALA A 121 31.19 -2.52 2.20
N GLU A 122 31.67 -3.51 2.96
CA GLU A 122 32.69 -3.36 4.01
C GLU A 122 32.30 -2.35 5.10
N GLY A 123 31.00 -2.31 5.44
CA GLY A 123 30.46 -1.51 6.52
C GLY A 123 29.65 -0.26 6.10
N PRO A 124 28.95 0.36 7.07
CA PRO A 124 27.91 1.35 6.77
C PRO A 124 28.49 2.67 6.25
N GLY A 125 29.73 2.99 6.62
CA GLY A 125 30.40 4.21 6.19
C GLY A 125 30.63 4.27 4.68
N ASN A 126 30.93 3.13 4.05
CA ASN A 126 31.16 3.09 2.60
C ASN A 126 29.84 3.20 1.82
N ILE A 127 28.76 2.56 2.30
CA ILE A 127 27.40 2.71 1.73
C ILE A 127 26.97 4.17 1.74
N LEU A 128 27.14 4.84 2.89
CA LEU A 128 26.78 6.25 3.01
C LEU A 128 27.62 7.11 2.05
N ARG A 129 28.94 6.90 2.01
CA ARG A 129 29.85 7.64 1.12
C ARG A 129 29.50 7.47 -0.36
N VAL A 130 29.18 6.25 -0.79
CA VAL A 130 28.78 5.96 -2.18
C VAL A 130 27.45 6.64 -2.53
N ASN A 131 26.46 6.55 -1.64
CA ASN A 131 25.15 7.19 -1.87
C ASN A 131 25.24 8.72 -1.84
N THR A 132 26.08 9.30 -0.98
CA THR A 132 26.37 10.75 -0.99
C THR A 132 27.05 11.16 -2.29
N ARG A 133 28.06 10.42 -2.75
CA ARG A 133 28.77 10.72 -4.00
C ARG A 133 27.88 10.63 -5.24
N ARG A 134 26.87 9.76 -5.21
CA ARG A 134 25.90 9.58 -6.29
C ARG A 134 24.68 10.51 -6.19
N HIS A 135 24.68 11.49 -5.27
CA HIS A 135 23.54 12.39 -5.03
C HIS A 135 22.21 11.65 -4.81
N ARG A 136 22.26 10.48 -4.14
CA ARG A 136 21.06 9.68 -3.83
C ARG A 136 20.39 10.06 -2.51
N LEU A 137 20.98 11.00 -1.76
CA LEU A 137 20.55 11.42 -0.43
C LEU A 137 19.98 12.85 -0.41
N ASP A 138 19.45 13.31 -1.55
CA ASP A 138 18.79 14.60 -1.64
C ASP A 138 17.33 14.49 -1.15
N PHE A 139 17.16 14.52 0.16
CA PHE A 139 15.86 14.30 0.82
C PHE A 139 14.87 15.46 0.65
N PHE A 140 15.38 16.69 0.54
CA PHE A 140 14.55 17.89 0.55
C PHE A 140 14.89 18.79 -0.63
N ASN A 141 14.07 18.72 -1.67
CA ASN A 141 14.04 19.70 -2.75
C ASN A 141 12.83 20.62 -2.55
N TRP A 142 13.08 21.88 -2.20
CA TRP A 142 12.04 22.90 -1.96
C TRP A 142 11.71 23.74 -3.20
N ASN A 143 12.18 23.33 -4.38
CA ASN A 143 11.84 24.01 -5.61
C ASN A 143 10.33 23.94 -5.86
N LEU A 144 9.73 25.08 -6.21
CA LEU A 144 8.28 25.24 -6.44
C LEU A 144 7.91 25.09 -7.92
N ASP A 145 8.85 24.67 -8.75
CA ASP A 145 8.62 24.46 -10.17
C ASP A 145 7.61 23.31 -10.40
N PRO A 146 6.45 23.57 -11.02
CA PRO A 146 5.44 22.55 -11.29
C PRO A 146 5.84 21.58 -12.41
N THR A 147 6.92 21.85 -13.15
CA THR A 147 7.44 20.94 -14.18
C THR A 147 8.36 19.86 -13.61
N GLU A 148 8.88 20.04 -12.40
CA GLU A 148 9.66 19.00 -11.73
C GLU A 148 8.77 17.82 -11.34
N ARG A 149 9.18 16.60 -11.73
CA ARG A 149 8.42 15.36 -11.48
C ARG A 149 8.13 15.11 -10.00
N LEU A 150 9.05 15.50 -9.12
CA LEU A 150 8.94 15.29 -7.68
C LEU A 150 9.70 16.40 -6.94
N ASN A 151 8.98 17.20 -6.16
CA ASN A 151 9.55 18.12 -5.18
C ASN A 151 8.93 17.82 -3.79
N THR A 152 9.49 18.39 -2.72
CA THR A 152 9.05 18.07 -1.35
C THR A 152 7.58 18.41 -1.13
N ILE A 153 7.11 19.51 -1.73
CA ILE A 153 5.74 20.00 -1.58
C ILE A 153 4.74 19.10 -2.34
N SER A 154 5.05 18.74 -3.58
CA SER A 154 4.24 17.86 -4.42
C SER A 154 4.23 16.45 -3.88
N ALA A 155 5.35 15.97 -3.32
CA ALA A 155 5.41 14.71 -2.59
C ALA A 155 4.52 14.75 -1.33
N LEU A 156 4.61 15.79 -0.51
CA LEU A 156 3.82 15.91 0.73
C LEU A 156 2.32 16.01 0.44
N VAL A 157 1.93 16.96 -0.41
CA VAL A 157 0.52 17.22 -0.75
C VAL A 157 -0.06 16.06 -1.57
N GLY A 158 0.66 15.60 -2.59
CA GLY A 158 0.24 14.47 -3.42
C GLY A 158 0.06 13.19 -2.59
N GLN A 159 1.03 12.88 -1.71
CA GLN A 159 0.93 11.72 -0.83
C GLN A 159 -0.20 11.86 0.20
N MET A 160 -0.49 13.07 0.67
CA MET A 160 -1.62 13.32 1.56
C MET A 160 -2.95 12.98 0.88
N PHE A 161 -3.24 13.56 -0.29
CA PHE A 161 -4.48 13.27 -1.03
C PHE A 161 -4.59 11.80 -1.44
N MET A 162 -3.48 11.21 -1.90
CA MET A 162 -3.45 9.80 -2.25
C MET A 162 -3.74 8.92 -1.02
N SER A 163 -3.15 9.24 0.14
CA SER A 163 -3.39 8.52 1.39
C SER A 163 -4.85 8.66 1.84
N VAL A 164 -5.43 9.86 1.81
CA VAL A 164 -6.85 10.07 2.17
C VAL A 164 -7.77 9.27 1.24
N SER A 165 -7.49 9.26 -0.06
CA SER A 165 -8.25 8.45 -1.03
C SER A 165 -8.15 6.94 -0.72
N ILE A 166 -6.95 6.45 -0.44
CA ILE A 166 -6.71 5.03 -0.11
C ILE A 166 -7.43 4.64 1.18
N TYR A 167 -7.18 5.36 2.27
CA TYR A 167 -7.69 4.99 3.58
C TYR A 167 -9.14 5.38 3.82
N GLY A 168 -9.64 6.44 3.19
CA GLY A 168 -10.99 6.96 3.39
C GLY A 168 -12.00 6.44 2.37
N CYS A 169 -11.59 6.22 1.11
CA CYS A 169 -12.54 5.99 0.01
C CYS A 169 -12.43 4.61 -0.63
N GLN A 170 -11.38 3.82 -0.37
CA GLN A 170 -11.24 2.49 -0.98
C GLN A 170 -11.94 1.41 -0.19
N GLN A 171 -12.63 0.54 -0.93
CA GLN A 171 -13.42 -0.56 -0.37
C GLN A 171 -12.59 -1.50 0.53
N ASN A 172 -11.36 -1.85 0.11
CA ASN A 172 -10.49 -2.77 0.88
C ASN A 172 -10.21 -2.29 2.31
N PHE A 173 -10.07 -0.98 2.52
CA PHE A 173 -9.82 -0.40 3.84
C PHE A 173 -11.12 -0.19 4.62
N VAL A 174 -12.15 0.36 3.96
CA VAL A 174 -13.43 0.64 4.62
C VAL A 174 -14.11 -0.65 5.11
N GLN A 175 -14.03 -1.73 4.34
CA GLN A 175 -14.54 -3.04 4.77
C GLN A 175 -13.85 -3.55 6.06
N ARG A 176 -12.54 -3.30 6.22
CA ARG A 176 -11.81 -3.64 7.44
C ARG A 176 -12.28 -2.80 8.63
N TYR A 177 -12.59 -1.52 8.45
CA TYR A 177 -13.13 -0.70 9.54
C TYR A 177 -14.54 -1.14 9.97
N CYS A 178 -15.42 -1.40 9.00
CA CYS A 178 -16.81 -1.79 9.29
C CYS A 178 -16.94 -3.21 9.88
N SER A 179 -15.91 -4.05 9.76
CA SER A 179 -15.86 -5.36 10.41
C SER A 179 -15.38 -5.31 11.87
N MET A 180 -14.94 -4.14 12.37
CA MET A 180 -14.53 -3.98 13.76
C MET A 180 -15.73 -3.63 14.64
N GLY A 181 -15.83 -4.24 15.82
CA GLY A 181 -16.98 -4.05 16.72
C GLY A 181 -17.05 -2.71 17.46
N SER A 182 -16.07 -1.80 17.31
CA SER A 182 -16.08 -0.50 17.99
C SER A 182 -15.24 0.54 17.28
N PHE A 183 -15.73 1.78 17.25
CA PHE A 183 -14.99 2.95 16.75
C PHE A 183 -13.63 3.12 17.43
N LYS A 184 -13.53 2.86 18.74
CA LYS A 184 -12.25 2.96 19.48
C LYS A 184 -11.20 1.99 18.93
N ARG A 185 -11.61 0.78 18.51
CA ARG A 185 -10.72 -0.21 17.91
C ARG A 185 -10.25 0.22 16.52
N VAL A 186 -11.11 0.85 15.73
CA VAL A 186 -10.75 1.42 14.43
C VAL A 186 -9.68 2.51 14.61
N ALA A 187 -9.90 3.44 15.55
CA ALA A 187 -8.94 4.50 15.88
C ALA A 187 -7.58 3.93 16.31
N GLN A 188 -7.59 2.97 17.25
CA GLN A 188 -6.36 2.31 17.71
C GLN A 188 -5.62 1.59 16.57
N THR A 189 -6.35 0.91 15.68
CA THR A 189 -5.74 0.21 14.54
C THR A 189 -5.12 1.19 13.56
N LEU A 190 -5.79 2.30 13.26
CA LEU A 190 -5.25 3.34 12.37
C LEU A 190 -3.98 3.98 12.94
N TRP A 191 -3.97 4.30 14.23
CA TRP A 191 -2.77 4.86 14.89
C TRP A 191 -1.63 3.84 14.99
N ALA A 192 -1.92 2.57 15.28
CA ALA A 192 -0.91 1.51 15.28
C ALA A 192 -0.32 1.24 13.89
N ASN A 193 -1.06 1.51 12.82
CA ASN A 193 -0.57 1.36 11.46
C ASN A 193 0.53 2.38 11.09
N VAL A 194 0.55 3.54 11.75
CA VAL A 194 1.54 4.61 11.49
C VAL A 194 2.99 4.13 11.71
N PRO A 195 3.39 3.67 12.92
CA PRO A 195 4.76 3.23 13.15
C PRO A 195 5.13 2.00 12.32
N VAL A 196 4.19 1.07 12.10
CA VAL A 196 4.42 -0.14 11.30
C VAL A 196 4.73 0.21 9.85
N MET A 197 3.93 1.07 9.22
CA MET A 197 4.18 1.50 7.85
C MET A 197 5.45 2.35 7.74
N ALA A 198 5.73 3.22 8.72
CA ALA A 198 6.97 3.98 8.75
C ALA A 198 8.21 3.06 8.79
N ALA A 199 8.17 2.00 9.59
CA ALA A 199 9.22 0.98 9.63
C ALA A 199 9.34 0.23 8.29
N LEU A 200 8.23 -0.20 7.70
CA LEU A 200 8.25 -0.93 6.42
C LEU A 200 8.76 -0.07 5.25
N PHE A 201 8.36 1.20 5.17
CA PHE A 201 8.85 2.10 4.13
C PHE A 201 10.33 2.44 4.29
N SER A 202 10.79 2.67 5.52
CA SER A 202 12.20 2.95 5.78
C SER A 202 13.10 1.74 5.46
N LEU A 203 12.64 0.51 5.73
CA LEU A 203 13.37 -0.69 5.34
C LEU A 203 13.55 -0.81 3.82
N ASN A 204 12.51 -0.50 3.03
CA ASN A 204 12.64 -0.52 1.57
C ASN A 204 13.62 0.54 1.06
N TRP A 205 13.70 1.71 1.71
CA TRP A 205 14.70 2.72 1.38
C TRP A 205 16.11 2.24 1.69
N LEU A 206 16.31 1.60 2.84
CA LEU A 206 17.61 1.03 3.22
C LEU A 206 18.05 -0.08 2.25
N VAL A 207 17.17 -1.02 1.92
CA VAL A 207 17.45 -2.07 0.91
C VAL A 207 17.83 -1.46 -0.45
N GLY A 208 17.26 -0.32 -0.83
CA GLY A 208 17.62 0.36 -2.09
C GLY A 208 18.92 1.16 -2.06
N MET A 209 19.45 1.45 -0.86
CA MET A 209 20.73 2.15 -0.65
C MET A 209 21.93 1.21 -0.67
N VAL A 210 21.74 0.00 -0.13
CA VAL A 210 22.73 -1.07 -0.09
C VAL A 210 22.83 -1.71 -1.48
#